data_AF-A0A969M7A6-F1
#
_entry.id   AF-A0A969M7A6-F1
#
_cell.length_a   1.000
_cell.length_b   1.000
_cell.length_c   1.000
_cell.angle_alpha   90.00
_cell.angle_beta   90.00
_cell.angle_gamma   90.00
#
_symmetry.space_group_name_H-M   'P 1'
#
loop_
_entity.id
_entity.type
_entity.pdbx_description
1 polymer ?
#
loop_
_entity_poly.entity_id
_entity_poly.type
_entity_poly.pdbx_seq_one_letter_code
_entity_poly.pdbx_strand_id
1 'polypeptide(L)'
;MPQQGTATKDTGNFSKFNPAQAEFQQLVGESTEGTVARFVNDQPNVLFWYRPESEPSQIYGSQIDLAQLTTDLAAEIKVPPEHEHAIALALLNDRTRPVALQPAGFTANWSRPFVAAEISETLPHWEVAAYLIDPGRLPALAATSRATLGWLVVLLVVAIALGGWLVLADVRRQLQLARQKTDFVSNVSHELKTPLTSIRMFAELLAAQEQLPDEKRRSYVTIINNESSRLTRLINNVLDFARLDRGANKLQLQPLDLAEVVRDIWQMQQPQLAHAGFQTSLIGRF
;
A
#
# COMPACT_ATOMS: atom_id res chain seq x y z
N MET A 1 -1.60 -84.97 30.37
CA MET A 1 -2.60 -85.39 29.36
C MET A 1 -3.57 -84.24 29.17
N PRO A 2 -3.96 -83.83 27.94
CA PRO A 2 -3.31 -83.86 26.61
C PRO A 2 -2.66 -82.46 26.29
N GLN A 3 -1.71 -82.22 25.37
CA GLN A 3 -1.43 -82.51 23.94
C GLN A 3 -1.93 -81.46 22.92
N GLN A 4 -1.01 -81.03 22.02
CA GLN A 4 -1.19 -80.41 20.68
C GLN A 4 -1.90 -79.01 20.64
N GLY A 5 -1.65 -78.05 19.74
CA GLY A 5 -0.70 -77.82 18.62
C GLY A 5 -0.61 -76.28 18.36
N THR A 6 -0.20 -75.69 17.22
CA THR A 6 0.41 -76.17 15.96
C THR A 6 0.90 -74.96 15.12
N ALA A 7 2.03 -75.10 14.40
CA ALA A 7 2.46 -74.38 13.18
C ALA A 7 2.52 -72.82 13.09
N THR A 8 3.72 -72.32 12.73
CA THR A 8 4.05 -71.10 11.93
C THR A 8 3.48 -69.72 12.30
N LYS A 9 4.40 -68.79 12.58
CA LYS A 9 4.34 -67.44 11.98
C LYS A 9 5.75 -66.92 11.67
N ASP A 10 5.86 -66.33 10.50
CA ASP A 10 7.06 -65.71 9.93
C ASP A 10 7.27 -64.28 10.48
N THR A 11 8.37 -63.66 10.07
CA THR A 11 8.72 -62.22 10.18
C THR A 11 8.82 -61.61 11.59
N GLY A 12 10.05 -61.56 12.11
CA GLY A 12 10.43 -60.76 13.28
C GLY A 12 11.92 -60.38 13.21
N ASN A 13 12.21 -59.18 12.69
CA ASN A 13 13.58 -58.72 12.44
C ASN A 13 14.27 -58.30 13.75
N PHE A 14 14.81 -59.26 14.51
CA PHE A 14 15.48 -59.02 15.78
C PHE A 14 16.95 -58.60 15.61
N SER A 15 17.14 -57.31 15.33
CA SER A 15 18.44 -56.66 15.45
C SER A 15 18.85 -56.57 16.94
N LYS A 16 19.71 -57.49 17.38
CA LYS A 16 21.01 -57.25 18.06
C LYS A 16 21.43 -58.40 18.97
N PHE A 17 22.61 -58.94 18.67
CA PHE A 17 23.29 -59.98 19.42
C PHE A 17 23.78 -59.48 20.79
N ASN A 18 23.86 -60.41 21.75
CA ASN A 18 24.36 -60.18 23.11
C ASN A 18 25.89 -59.98 23.12
N PRO A 19 26.44 -58.81 23.53
CA PRO A 19 27.83 -58.46 23.26
C PRO A 19 28.78 -58.87 24.38
N ALA A 20 29.30 -60.09 24.31
CA ALA A 20 30.55 -60.48 24.99
C ALA A 20 31.68 -60.83 24.00
N GLN A 21 31.34 -61.33 22.80
CA GLN A 21 32.30 -61.90 21.84
C GLN A 21 31.87 -61.66 20.37
N ALA A 22 31.52 -60.44 20.00
CA ALA A 22 31.54 -60.05 18.58
C ALA A 22 32.99 -59.71 18.23
N GLU A 23 33.68 -60.62 17.53
CA GLU A 23 35.07 -60.39 17.10
C GLU A 23 35.13 -59.13 16.23
N PHE A 24 36.09 -58.25 16.54
CA PHE A 24 36.25 -56.95 15.88
C PHE A 24 36.34 -57.06 14.34
N GLN A 25 36.88 -58.17 13.83
CA GLN A 25 36.91 -58.51 12.40
C GLN A 25 35.51 -58.58 11.76
N GLN A 26 34.49 -59.10 12.45
CA GLN A 26 33.11 -59.17 11.92
C GLN A 26 32.45 -57.80 11.81
N LEU A 27 32.88 -56.84 12.63
CA LEU A 27 32.38 -55.46 12.62
C LEU A 27 33.06 -54.59 11.54
N VAL A 28 34.29 -54.93 11.19
CA VAL A 28 35.19 -54.19 10.28
C VAL A 28 35.16 -54.73 8.85
N GLY A 29 34.98 -56.04 8.68
CA GLY A 29 35.02 -56.71 7.38
C GLY A 29 36.37 -56.53 6.65
N GLU A 30 36.33 -56.44 5.33
CA GLU A 30 37.51 -56.27 4.48
C GLU A 30 37.98 -54.80 4.33
N SER A 31 37.30 -53.85 4.97
CA SER A 31 37.66 -52.42 4.87
C SER A 31 39.07 -52.10 5.39
N THR A 32 39.80 -51.25 4.66
CA THR A 32 41.15 -50.77 5.05
C THR A 32 41.07 -49.77 6.21
N GLU A 33 40.01 -48.98 6.27
CA GLU A 33 39.75 -48.00 7.33
C GLU A 33 38.24 -47.79 7.51
N GLY A 34 37.85 -47.21 8.64
CA GLY A 34 36.46 -46.80 8.84
C GLY A 34 36.16 -46.32 10.26
N THR A 35 34.89 -45.95 10.45
CA THR A 35 34.34 -45.46 11.73
C THR A 35 33.02 -46.17 12.00
N VAL A 36 32.79 -46.59 13.25
CA VAL A 36 31.52 -47.19 13.68
C VAL A 36 31.04 -46.56 14.97
N ALA A 37 29.82 -46.03 14.95
CA ALA A 37 29.09 -45.61 16.13
C ALA A 37 28.20 -46.77 16.60
N ARG A 38 28.34 -47.18 17.87
CA ARG A 38 27.51 -48.24 18.46
C ARG A 38 27.19 -47.95 19.93
N PHE A 39 26.10 -48.51 20.41
CA PHE A 39 25.79 -48.51 21.84
C PHE A 39 26.37 -49.78 22.49
N VAL A 40 27.06 -49.61 23.62
CA VAL A 40 27.56 -50.70 24.47
C VAL A 40 27.21 -50.34 25.91
N ASN A 41 26.54 -51.24 26.64
CA ASN A 41 26.07 -50.99 28.01
C ASN A 41 25.28 -49.66 28.14
N ASP A 42 24.38 -49.41 27.18
CA ASP A 42 23.59 -48.18 27.01
C ASP A 42 24.40 -46.87 26.92
N GLN A 43 25.69 -46.94 26.59
CA GLN A 43 26.54 -45.78 26.32
C GLN A 43 26.94 -45.74 24.83
N PRO A 44 26.81 -44.58 24.16
CA PRO A 44 27.32 -44.42 22.79
C PRO A 44 28.85 -44.48 22.79
N ASN A 45 29.40 -45.28 21.89
CA ASN A 45 30.83 -45.48 21.69
C ASN A 45 31.14 -45.36 20.20
N VAL A 46 32.07 -44.45 19.86
CA VAL A 46 32.59 -44.28 18.50
C VAL A 46 33.98 -44.87 18.43
N LEU A 47 34.19 -45.79 17.49
CA LEU A 47 35.43 -46.52 17.29
C LEU A 47 35.92 -46.31 15.86
N PHE A 48 37.17 -45.90 15.72
CA PHE A 48 37.90 -45.77 14.48
C PHE A 48 38.81 -46.97 14.31
N TRP A 49 39.01 -47.42 13.07
CA TRP A 49 39.99 -48.46 12.80
C TRP A 49 40.78 -48.19 11.52
N TYR A 50 41.97 -48.78 11.49
CA TYR A 50 42.87 -48.78 10.35
C TYR A 50 43.58 -50.15 10.26
N ARG A 51 43.63 -50.69 9.04
CA ARG A 51 44.34 -51.91 8.66
C ARG A 51 45.48 -51.53 7.71
N PRO A 52 46.75 -51.57 8.15
CA PRO A 52 47.88 -51.25 7.29
C PRO A 52 48.01 -52.24 6.12
N GLU A 53 48.23 -51.75 4.90
CA GLU A 53 48.47 -52.61 3.73
C GLU A 53 49.73 -53.48 3.88
N SER A 54 50.70 -53.05 4.71
CA SER A 54 51.92 -53.80 5.02
C SER A 54 51.67 -55.02 5.91
N GLU A 55 50.64 -55.01 6.76
CA GLU A 55 50.33 -56.07 7.73
C GLU A 55 48.80 -56.31 7.82
N PRO A 56 48.18 -56.89 6.77
CA PRO A 56 46.72 -56.99 6.66
C PRO A 56 46.04 -57.87 7.72
N SER A 57 46.80 -58.64 8.49
CA SER A 57 46.31 -59.44 9.62
C SER A 57 46.07 -58.64 10.90
N GLN A 58 46.60 -57.42 11.01
CA GLN A 58 46.44 -56.56 12.18
C GLN A 58 45.43 -55.45 11.90
N ILE A 59 44.60 -55.14 12.90
CA ILE A 59 43.66 -54.02 12.86
C ILE A 59 43.93 -53.16 14.09
N TYR A 60 44.34 -51.92 13.84
CA TYR A 60 44.54 -50.92 14.87
C TYR A 60 43.21 -50.20 15.10
N GLY A 61 42.82 -50.03 16.37
CA GLY A 61 41.57 -49.37 16.74
C GLY A 61 41.80 -48.26 17.76
N SER A 62 41.06 -47.16 17.64
CA SER A 62 41.04 -46.08 18.63
C SER A 62 39.60 -45.68 18.95
N GLN A 63 39.30 -45.56 20.24
CA GLN A 63 37.98 -45.19 20.75
C GLN A 63 38.00 -43.73 21.17
N ILE A 64 36.97 -42.97 20.80
CA ILE A 64 36.79 -41.60 21.34
C ILE A 64 36.36 -41.70 22.80
N ASP A 65 37.09 -41.02 23.68
CA ASP A 65 36.59 -40.70 25.02
C ASP A 65 35.52 -39.60 24.89
N LEU A 66 34.27 -40.02 25.02
CA LEU A 66 33.12 -39.13 24.87
C LEU A 66 32.93 -38.19 26.08
N ALA A 67 33.51 -38.51 27.24
CA ALA A 67 33.51 -37.65 28.43
C ALA A 67 34.55 -36.51 28.28
N GLN A 68 35.69 -36.80 27.65
CA GLN A 68 36.64 -35.77 27.27
C GLN A 68 36.07 -34.89 26.14
N LEU A 69 35.54 -35.49 25.08
CA LEU A 69 34.93 -34.75 23.95
C LEU A 69 33.82 -33.80 24.41
N THR A 70 32.96 -34.22 25.34
CA THR A 70 31.89 -33.36 25.87
C THR A 70 32.42 -32.18 26.69
N THR A 71 33.52 -32.37 27.41
CA THR A 71 34.18 -31.31 28.17
C THR A 71 34.78 -30.26 27.23
N ASP A 72 35.44 -30.71 26.16
CA ASP A 72 36.04 -29.83 25.15
C ASP A 72 34.97 -29.08 24.33
N LEU A 73 33.90 -29.79 23.89
CA LEU A 73 32.76 -29.16 23.22
C LEU A 73 32.01 -28.16 24.13
N ALA A 74 31.90 -28.44 25.44
CA ALA A 74 31.28 -27.52 26.39
C ALA A 74 32.06 -26.20 26.56
N ALA A 75 33.38 -26.23 26.42
CA ALA A 75 34.21 -25.03 26.44
C ALA A 75 34.11 -24.18 25.15
N GLU A 76 33.67 -24.80 24.05
CA GLU A 76 33.64 -24.18 22.72
C GLU A 76 32.26 -23.66 22.30
N ILE A 77 31.19 -24.15 22.91
CA ILE A 77 29.83 -23.59 22.75
C ILE A 77 29.79 -22.19 23.37
N LYS A 78 29.80 -21.18 22.50
CA LYS A 78 29.78 -19.75 22.85
C LYS A 78 28.65 -19.04 22.10
N VAL A 79 27.63 -18.57 22.83
CA VAL A 79 26.60 -17.65 22.32
C VAL A 79 27.27 -16.29 22.02
N PRO A 80 27.07 -15.70 20.83
CA PRO A 80 27.54 -14.34 20.55
C PRO A 80 26.97 -13.32 21.56
N PRO A 81 27.73 -12.31 22.01
CA PRO A 81 27.31 -11.42 23.11
C PRO A 81 26.04 -10.61 22.81
N GLU A 82 25.76 -10.35 21.54
CA GLU A 82 24.50 -9.77 21.02
C GLU A 82 23.25 -10.65 21.29
N HIS A 83 23.42 -11.96 21.46
CA HIS A 83 22.34 -12.95 21.61
C HIS A 83 22.30 -13.62 23.00
N GLU A 84 23.28 -13.37 23.87
CA GLU A 84 23.44 -13.99 25.20
C GLU A 84 22.21 -13.87 26.12
N HIS A 85 21.43 -12.79 25.95
CA HIS A 85 20.23 -12.51 26.74
C HIS A 85 18.92 -12.93 26.04
N ALA A 86 19.01 -13.47 24.81
CA ALA A 86 17.87 -13.87 23.99
C ALA A 86 17.78 -15.38 23.82
N ILE A 87 18.92 -16.05 23.66
CA ILE A 87 19.01 -17.47 23.30
C ILE A 87 19.94 -18.20 24.27
N ALA A 88 19.49 -19.34 24.78
CA ALA A 88 20.33 -20.33 25.44
C ALA A 88 20.67 -21.46 24.45
N LEU A 89 21.93 -21.88 24.41
CA LEU A 89 22.40 -23.03 23.63
C LEU A 89 22.66 -24.20 24.57
N ALA A 90 22.13 -25.38 24.24
CA ALA A 90 22.39 -26.63 24.94
C ALA A 90 22.87 -27.70 23.96
N LEU A 91 23.88 -28.47 24.36
CA LEU A 91 24.28 -29.71 23.73
C LEU A 91 23.50 -30.86 24.37
N LEU A 92 22.62 -31.51 23.63
CA LEU A 92 21.83 -32.64 24.10
C LEU A 92 22.47 -33.97 23.66
N ASN A 93 22.48 -34.94 24.57
CA ASN A 93 22.82 -36.32 24.24
C ASN A 93 21.63 -37.13 23.71
N ASP A 94 21.91 -38.40 23.41
CA ASP A 94 20.98 -39.47 23.02
C ASP A 94 19.73 -39.62 23.90
N ARG A 95 19.75 -39.08 25.13
CA ARG A 95 18.64 -39.12 26.09
C ARG A 95 17.97 -37.76 26.30
N THR A 96 18.20 -36.79 25.41
CA THR A 96 17.72 -35.40 25.48
C THR A 96 18.13 -34.66 26.77
N ARG A 97 19.29 -35.02 27.35
CA ARG A 97 19.84 -34.34 28.53
C ARG A 97 20.93 -33.35 28.12
N PRO A 98 20.96 -32.14 28.71
CA PRO A 98 22.02 -31.18 28.45
C PRO A 98 23.34 -31.70 29.03
N VAL A 99 24.35 -31.79 28.18
CA VAL A 99 25.74 -32.13 28.54
C VAL A 99 26.61 -30.87 28.56
N ALA A 100 26.31 -29.90 27.69
CA ALA A 100 26.81 -28.54 27.76
C ALA A 100 25.63 -27.55 27.70
N LEU A 101 25.78 -26.38 28.31
CA LEU A 101 24.72 -25.38 28.39
C LEU A 101 25.30 -23.97 28.61
N GLN A 102 24.83 -23.00 27.83
CA GLN A 102 25.06 -21.57 28.07
C GLN A 102 23.75 -20.78 27.87
N PRO A 103 23.41 -19.82 28.76
CA PRO A 103 24.09 -19.48 30.00
C PRO A 103 23.96 -20.58 31.07
N ALA A 104 24.97 -20.69 31.93
CA ALA A 104 25.00 -21.68 32.99
C ALA A 104 23.81 -21.50 33.96
N GLY A 105 23.13 -22.59 34.30
CA GLY A 105 21.95 -22.58 35.17
C GLY A 105 20.62 -22.26 34.47
N PHE A 106 20.59 -22.09 33.14
CA PHE A 106 19.32 -22.03 32.39
C PHE A 106 18.53 -23.35 32.52
N THR A 107 17.21 -23.26 32.67
CA THR A 107 16.32 -24.43 32.76
C THR A 107 15.16 -24.30 31.79
N ALA A 108 15.00 -25.28 30.90
CA ALA A 108 13.88 -25.36 29.98
C ALA A 108 13.30 -26.78 29.92
N ASN A 109 12.18 -26.94 29.22
CA ASN A 109 11.72 -28.25 28.79
C ASN A 109 12.61 -28.72 27.63
N TRP A 110 13.61 -29.54 27.93
CA TRP A 110 14.62 -29.98 26.97
C TRP A 110 14.01 -30.68 25.74
N SER A 111 12.88 -31.36 25.89
CA SER A 111 12.14 -32.01 24.78
C SER A 111 11.41 -31.04 23.84
N ARG A 112 11.52 -29.71 24.03
CA ARG A 112 10.93 -28.68 23.17
C ARG A 112 11.90 -27.52 22.88
N PRO A 113 12.95 -27.76 22.07
CA PRO A 113 13.83 -26.70 21.58
C PRO A 113 13.08 -25.74 20.64
N PHE A 114 13.59 -24.52 20.51
CA PHE A 114 13.13 -23.56 19.49
C PHE A 114 13.67 -23.93 18.11
N VAL A 115 14.94 -24.35 18.05
CA VAL A 115 15.59 -24.97 16.88
C VAL A 115 16.54 -26.04 17.42
N ALA A 116 16.63 -27.19 16.76
CA ALA A 116 17.66 -28.20 17.04
C ALA A 116 18.26 -28.73 15.73
N ALA A 117 19.53 -29.14 15.78
CA ALA A 117 20.25 -29.74 14.67
C ALA A 117 21.16 -30.87 15.17
N GLU A 118 21.17 -32.01 14.48
CA GLU A 118 22.11 -33.10 14.74
C GLU A 118 23.55 -32.66 14.39
N ILE A 119 24.52 -33.12 15.19
CA ILE A 119 25.92 -32.64 15.12
C ILE A 119 26.72 -33.38 14.07
N SER A 120 26.49 -34.68 13.92
CA SER A 120 27.19 -35.53 12.95
C SER A 120 26.46 -36.85 12.76
N GLU A 121 26.50 -37.40 11.55
CA GLU A 121 26.09 -38.78 11.26
C GLU A 121 26.86 -39.82 12.10
N THR A 122 28.05 -39.47 12.61
CA THR A 122 28.86 -40.32 13.49
C THR A 122 28.46 -40.26 14.97
N LEU A 123 27.61 -39.30 15.36
CA LEU A 123 27.06 -39.14 16.71
C LEU A 123 25.52 -39.07 16.64
N PRO A 124 24.86 -40.18 16.29
CA PRO A 124 23.40 -40.21 16.16
C PRO A 124 22.71 -39.83 17.48
N HIS A 125 21.63 -39.06 17.36
CA HIS A 125 20.84 -38.52 18.47
C HIS A 125 21.56 -37.50 19.37
N TRP A 126 22.71 -36.96 18.94
CA TRP A 126 23.35 -35.82 19.59
C TRP A 126 23.00 -34.53 18.85
N GLU A 127 22.36 -33.61 19.55
CA GLU A 127 21.75 -32.41 18.97
C GLU A 127 22.27 -31.15 19.66
N VAL A 128 22.58 -30.11 18.88
CA VAL A 128 22.70 -28.74 19.40
C VAL A 128 21.32 -28.10 19.32
N ALA A 129 20.81 -27.71 20.49
CA ALA A 129 19.48 -27.17 20.68
C ALA A 129 19.55 -25.71 21.17
N ALA A 130 18.85 -24.82 20.46
CA ALA A 130 18.63 -23.44 20.86
C ALA A 130 17.28 -23.30 21.57
N TYR A 131 17.24 -22.56 22.68
CA TYR A 131 16.04 -22.22 23.45
C TYR A 131 15.94 -20.72 23.61
N LEU A 132 14.72 -20.19 23.68
CA LEU A 132 14.49 -18.77 23.95
C LEU A 132 14.50 -18.53 25.47
N ILE A 133 15.31 -17.57 25.93
CA ILE A 133 15.41 -17.22 27.36
C ILE A 133 14.14 -16.50 27.84
N ASP A 134 13.59 -15.63 27.00
CA ASP A 134 12.34 -14.90 27.26
C ASP A 134 11.36 -15.04 26.08
N PRO A 135 10.52 -16.10 26.05
CA PRO A 135 9.55 -16.31 24.99
C PRO A 135 8.45 -15.23 24.94
N GLY A 136 8.32 -14.39 25.97
CA GLY A 136 7.36 -13.28 26.02
C GLY A 136 7.74 -12.07 25.16
N ARG A 137 9.02 -11.93 24.75
CA ARG A 137 9.48 -10.77 23.95
C ARG A 137 9.10 -10.84 22.48
N LEU A 138 9.02 -12.04 21.89
CA LEU A 138 8.62 -12.24 20.50
C LEU A 138 7.22 -11.65 20.17
N PRO A 139 6.14 -11.93 20.94
CA PRO A 139 4.85 -11.32 20.67
C PRO A 139 4.82 -9.80 20.93
N ALA A 140 5.65 -9.26 21.84
CA ALA A 140 5.74 -7.82 22.08
C ALA A 140 6.30 -7.07 20.85
N LEU A 141 7.35 -7.60 20.22
CA LEU A 141 7.89 -7.06 18.97
C LEU A 141 6.87 -7.16 17.80
N ALA A 142 6.09 -8.24 17.77
CA ALA A 142 5.03 -8.44 16.78
C ALA A 142 3.79 -7.53 16.99
N ALA A 143 3.54 -7.04 18.21
CA ALA A 143 2.44 -6.12 18.47
C ALA A 143 2.73 -4.72 17.88
N THR A 144 3.95 -4.21 18.07
CA THR A 144 4.38 -2.91 17.54
C THR A 144 4.36 -2.88 16.02
N SER A 145 4.82 -3.95 15.35
CA SER A 145 4.83 -4.03 13.87
C SER A 145 3.42 -4.11 13.26
N ARG A 146 2.46 -4.74 13.93
CA ARG A 146 1.05 -4.72 13.52
C ARG A 146 0.43 -3.32 13.63
N ALA A 147 0.76 -2.58 14.70
CA ALA A 147 0.24 -1.23 14.90
C ALA A 147 0.77 -0.24 13.85
N THR A 148 2.07 -0.28 13.51
CA THR A 148 2.64 0.60 12.48
C THR A 148 2.09 0.30 11.09
N LEU A 149 1.93 -0.98 10.72
CA LEU A 149 1.27 -1.38 9.47
C LEU A 149 -0.19 -0.89 9.42
N GLY A 150 -0.93 -1.02 10.53
CA GLY A 150 -2.30 -0.49 10.64
C GLY A 150 -2.38 1.01 10.39
N TRP A 151 -1.49 1.80 11.02
CA TRP A 151 -1.42 3.25 10.80
C TRP A 151 -1.04 3.63 9.36
N LEU A 152 -0.13 2.89 8.71
CA LEU A 152 0.22 3.11 7.31
C LEU A 152 -0.96 2.83 6.37
N VAL A 153 -1.75 1.78 6.62
CA VAL A 153 -2.97 1.48 5.85
C VAL A 153 -4.04 2.56 6.05
N VAL A 154 -4.25 3.02 7.29
CA VAL A 154 -5.18 4.13 7.58
C VAL A 154 -4.75 5.41 6.87
N LEU A 155 -3.46 5.77 6.94
CA LEU A 155 -2.91 6.94 6.26
C LEU A 155 -3.08 6.84 4.74
N LEU A 156 -2.82 5.67 4.15
CA LEU A 156 -3.01 5.42 2.72
C LEU A 156 -4.49 5.58 2.30
N VAL A 157 -5.42 5.01 3.07
CA VAL A 157 -6.87 5.14 2.81
C VAL A 157 -7.33 6.61 2.91
N VAL A 158 -6.85 7.35 3.91
CA VAL A 158 -7.14 8.78 4.06
C VAL A 158 -6.57 9.59 2.88
N ALA A 159 -5.35 9.30 2.44
CA ALA A 159 -4.73 9.97 1.29
C ALA A 159 -5.51 9.70 -0.02
N ILE A 160 -5.93 8.46 -0.26
CA ILE A 160 -6.76 8.09 -1.42
C ILE A 160 -8.13 8.78 -1.35
N ALA A 161 -8.78 8.78 -0.19
CA ALA A 161 -10.08 9.43 0.00
C ALA A 161 -10.00 10.95 -0.22
N LEU A 162 -8.95 11.60 0.31
CA LEU A 162 -8.71 13.03 0.11
C LEU A 162 -8.41 13.36 -1.36
N GLY A 163 -7.57 12.57 -2.03
CA GLY A 163 -7.27 12.73 -3.46
C GLY A 163 -8.51 12.56 -4.33
N GLY A 164 -9.31 11.51 -4.08
CA GLY A 164 -10.59 11.29 -4.77
C GLY A 164 -11.60 12.41 -4.53
N TRP A 165 -11.69 12.93 -3.30
CA TRP A 165 -12.54 14.07 -2.96
C TRP A 165 -12.11 15.35 -3.69
N LEU A 166 -10.81 15.65 -3.76
CA LEU A 166 -10.27 16.80 -4.50
C LEU A 166 -10.58 16.72 -6.00
N VAL A 167 -10.38 15.56 -6.63
CA VAL A 167 -10.71 15.34 -8.06
C VAL A 167 -12.21 15.50 -8.29
N LEU A 168 -13.07 14.94 -7.43
CA LEU A 168 -14.52 15.10 -7.54
C LEU A 168 -14.98 16.55 -7.34
N ALA A 169 -14.33 17.30 -6.44
CA ALA A 169 -14.62 18.71 -6.21
C ALA A 169 -14.25 19.56 -7.45
N ASP A 170 -13.09 19.31 -8.05
CA ASP A 170 -12.66 20.02 -9.25
C ASP A 170 -13.55 19.70 -10.46
N VAL A 171 -13.84 18.41 -10.72
CA VAL A 171 -14.75 17.99 -11.80
C VAL A 171 -16.15 18.59 -11.64
N ARG A 172 -16.69 18.68 -10.41
CA ARG A 172 -17.96 19.37 -10.13
C ARG A 172 -17.90 20.86 -10.49
N ARG A 173 -16.80 21.55 -10.14
CA ARG A 173 -16.58 22.96 -10.46
C ARG A 173 -16.49 23.19 -11.97
N GLN A 174 -15.74 22.34 -12.68
CA GLN A 174 -15.66 22.39 -14.15
C GLN A 174 -17.03 22.16 -14.81
N LEU A 175 -17.79 21.16 -14.34
CA LEU A 175 -19.16 20.89 -14.82
C LEU A 175 -20.12 22.06 -14.58
N GLN A 176 -20.02 22.74 -13.43
CA GLN A 176 -20.84 23.92 -13.14
C GLN A 176 -20.52 25.09 -14.06
N LEU A 177 -19.22 25.37 -14.31
CA LEU A 177 -18.79 26.39 -15.27
C LEU A 177 -19.21 26.04 -16.71
N ALA A 178 -19.10 24.77 -17.11
CA ALA A 178 -19.54 24.31 -18.42
C ALA A 178 -21.05 24.49 -18.60
N ARG A 179 -21.86 24.13 -17.60
CA ARG A 179 -23.32 24.37 -17.61
C ARG A 179 -23.64 25.86 -17.74
N GLN A 180 -23.01 26.71 -16.93
CA GLN A 180 -23.20 28.16 -17.02
C GLN A 180 -22.86 28.72 -18.40
N LYS A 181 -21.82 28.22 -19.07
CA LYS A 181 -21.49 28.60 -20.47
C LYS A 181 -22.54 28.11 -21.47
N THR A 182 -23.06 26.89 -21.32
CA THR A 182 -24.15 26.35 -22.16
C THR A 182 -25.46 27.15 -21.96
N ASP A 183 -25.83 27.41 -20.71
CA ASP A 183 -27.03 28.18 -20.36
C ASP A 183 -26.94 29.61 -20.89
N PHE A 184 -25.76 30.25 -20.79
CA PHE A 184 -25.50 31.57 -21.39
C PHE A 184 -25.70 31.57 -22.91
N VAL A 185 -25.10 30.61 -23.63
CA VAL A 185 -25.25 30.50 -25.10
C VAL A 185 -26.70 30.24 -25.50
N SER A 186 -27.41 29.40 -24.74
CA SER A 186 -28.84 29.15 -24.95
C SER A 186 -29.66 30.42 -24.78
N ASN A 187 -29.50 31.13 -23.66
CA ASN A 187 -30.23 32.36 -23.35
C ASN A 187 -29.95 33.47 -24.37
N VAL A 188 -28.69 33.65 -24.77
CA VAL A 188 -28.31 34.59 -25.85
C VAL A 188 -28.99 34.21 -27.17
N SER A 189 -29.00 32.93 -27.53
CA SER A 189 -29.66 32.45 -28.76
C SER A 189 -31.17 32.72 -28.75
N HIS A 190 -31.83 32.54 -27.61
CA HIS A 190 -33.25 32.88 -27.43
C HIS A 190 -33.51 34.39 -27.54
N GLU A 191 -32.71 35.22 -26.86
CA GLU A 191 -32.81 36.69 -26.88
C GLU A 191 -32.49 37.30 -28.25
N LEU A 192 -31.69 36.64 -29.09
CA LEU A 192 -31.44 37.03 -30.48
C LEU A 192 -32.53 36.55 -31.45
N LYS A 193 -33.22 35.43 -31.15
CA LYS A 193 -34.24 34.87 -32.04
C LYS A 193 -35.50 35.74 -32.10
N THR A 194 -35.94 36.30 -30.97
CA THR A 194 -37.12 37.18 -30.88
C THR A 194 -37.00 38.44 -31.77
N PRO A 195 -35.94 39.28 -31.65
CA PRO A 195 -35.75 40.44 -32.51
C PRO A 195 -35.66 40.06 -33.99
N LEU A 196 -34.89 39.01 -34.33
CA LEU A 196 -34.76 38.54 -35.70
C LEU A 196 -36.10 38.08 -36.31
N THR A 197 -36.94 37.42 -35.52
CA THR A 197 -38.27 36.98 -35.95
C THR A 197 -39.20 38.17 -36.20
N SER A 198 -39.15 39.20 -35.36
CA SER A 198 -39.91 40.43 -35.53
C SER A 198 -39.48 41.19 -36.79
N ILE A 199 -38.17 41.44 -36.97
CA ILE A 199 -37.60 42.06 -38.17
C ILE A 199 -38.07 41.34 -39.43
N ARG A 200 -37.97 40.00 -39.44
CA ARG A 200 -38.39 39.16 -40.56
C ARG A 200 -39.90 39.30 -40.84
N MET A 201 -40.75 39.21 -39.81
CA MET A 201 -42.21 39.33 -39.96
C MET A 201 -42.59 40.68 -40.59
N PHE A 202 -42.07 41.80 -40.08
CA PHE A 202 -42.41 43.13 -40.61
C PHE A 202 -41.81 43.38 -42.00
N ALA A 203 -40.66 42.78 -42.33
CA ALA A 203 -40.10 42.81 -43.67
C ALA A 203 -40.94 41.98 -44.67
N GLU A 204 -41.41 40.80 -44.28
CA GLU A 204 -42.32 39.96 -45.07
C GLU A 204 -43.68 40.68 -45.29
N LEU A 205 -44.22 41.36 -44.28
CA LEU A 205 -45.44 42.18 -44.40
C LEU A 205 -45.25 43.39 -45.33
N LEU A 206 -44.09 44.04 -45.33
CA LEU A 206 -43.75 45.11 -46.27
C LEU A 206 -43.61 44.60 -47.72
N ALA A 207 -43.07 43.39 -47.91
CA ALA A 207 -42.87 42.79 -49.22
C ALA A 207 -44.18 42.21 -49.83
N ALA A 208 -45.09 41.72 -48.99
CA ALA A 208 -46.32 41.04 -49.44
C ALA A 208 -47.48 41.99 -49.82
N GLN A 209 -47.38 43.30 -49.58
CA GLN A 209 -48.46 44.27 -49.81
C GLN A 209 -47.99 45.45 -50.68
N GLU A 210 -48.34 45.43 -51.97
CA GLU A 210 -48.01 46.51 -52.91
C GLU A 210 -48.61 47.87 -52.51
N GLN A 211 -49.78 47.87 -51.86
CA GLN A 211 -50.52 49.08 -51.45
C GLN A 211 -50.74 49.13 -49.93
N LEU A 212 -49.66 49.29 -49.17
CA LEU A 212 -49.70 49.65 -47.75
C LEU A 212 -49.97 51.16 -47.56
N PRO A 213 -50.90 51.57 -46.68
CA PRO A 213 -51.01 52.95 -46.22
C PRO A 213 -49.70 53.46 -45.63
N ASP A 214 -49.32 54.70 -45.92
CA ASP A 214 -48.02 55.25 -45.54
C ASP A 214 -47.76 55.24 -44.02
N GLU A 215 -48.80 55.40 -43.20
CA GLU A 215 -48.68 55.27 -41.74
C GLU A 215 -48.26 53.86 -41.31
N LYS A 216 -48.85 52.81 -41.91
CA LYS A 216 -48.47 51.41 -41.63
C LYS A 216 -47.07 51.11 -42.16
N ARG A 217 -46.74 51.59 -43.36
CA ARG A 217 -45.40 51.47 -43.95
C ARG A 217 -44.34 52.09 -43.02
N ARG A 218 -44.55 53.32 -42.55
CA ARG A 218 -43.66 54.00 -41.58
C ARG A 218 -43.57 53.25 -40.26
N SER A 219 -44.69 52.76 -39.73
CA SER A 219 -44.73 51.98 -38.49
C SER A 219 -43.89 50.70 -38.60
N TYR A 220 -44.06 49.91 -39.66
CA TYR A 220 -43.29 48.67 -39.87
C TYR A 220 -41.79 48.94 -40.03
N VAL A 221 -41.40 49.97 -40.80
CA VAL A 221 -39.99 50.41 -40.92
C VAL A 221 -39.42 50.85 -39.57
N THR A 222 -40.21 51.55 -38.75
CA THR A 222 -39.81 51.97 -37.41
C THR A 222 -39.57 50.77 -36.48
N ILE A 223 -40.46 49.76 -36.53
CA ILE A 223 -40.29 48.52 -35.74
C ILE A 223 -39.03 47.77 -36.18
N ILE A 224 -38.79 47.60 -37.48
CA ILE A 224 -37.58 46.96 -38.02
C ILE A 224 -36.32 47.69 -37.54
N ASN A 225 -36.30 49.02 -37.59
CA ASN A 225 -35.15 49.82 -37.17
C ASN A 225 -34.89 49.71 -35.65
N ASN A 226 -35.94 49.84 -34.84
CA ASN A 226 -35.86 49.71 -33.38
C ASN A 226 -35.33 48.34 -32.96
N GLU A 227 -35.82 47.29 -33.60
CA GLU A 227 -35.47 45.91 -33.27
C GLU A 227 -34.09 45.52 -33.81
N SER A 228 -33.67 46.09 -34.94
CA SER A 228 -32.28 46.01 -35.42
C SER A 228 -31.32 46.70 -34.43
N SER A 229 -31.67 47.88 -33.91
CA SER A 229 -30.92 48.58 -32.87
C SER A 229 -30.87 47.81 -31.54
N ARG A 230 -31.97 47.11 -31.18
CA ARG A 230 -31.98 46.17 -30.04
C ARG A 230 -31.00 45.02 -30.27
N LEU A 231 -31.03 44.40 -31.46
CA LEU A 231 -30.14 43.30 -31.84
C LEU A 231 -28.66 43.72 -31.78
N THR A 232 -28.30 44.87 -32.34
CA THR A 232 -26.92 45.41 -32.29
C THR A 232 -26.42 45.61 -30.86
N ARG A 233 -27.26 46.18 -29.97
CA ARG A 233 -26.91 46.33 -28.54
C ARG A 233 -26.68 44.98 -27.88
N LEU A 234 -27.52 43.99 -28.17
CA LEU A 234 -27.43 42.65 -27.58
C LEU A 234 -26.15 41.92 -28.04
N ILE A 235 -25.79 42.05 -29.32
CA ILE A 235 -24.52 41.53 -29.87
C ILE A 235 -23.31 42.21 -29.22
N ASN A 236 -23.31 43.54 -29.09
CA ASN A 236 -22.21 44.28 -28.46
C ASN A 236 -22.01 43.84 -26.99
N ASN A 237 -23.09 43.72 -26.22
CA ASN A 237 -23.02 43.23 -24.83
C ASN A 237 -22.37 41.83 -24.73
N VAL A 238 -22.68 40.92 -25.66
CA VAL A 238 -22.08 39.58 -25.71
C VAL A 238 -20.60 39.64 -26.09
N LEU A 239 -20.22 40.50 -27.04
CA LEU A 239 -18.82 40.70 -27.44
C LEU A 239 -17.98 41.31 -26.31
N ASP A 240 -18.52 42.27 -25.56
CA ASP A 240 -17.84 42.90 -24.43
C ASP A 240 -17.72 41.93 -23.25
N PHE A 241 -18.75 41.12 -22.97
CA PHE A 241 -18.63 40.00 -22.03
C PHE A 241 -17.52 39.01 -22.45
N ALA A 242 -17.44 38.65 -23.73
CA ALA A 242 -16.38 37.77 -24.25
C ALA A 242 -14.98 38.42 -24.30
N ARG A 243 -14.87 39.75 -24.17
CA ARG A 243 -13.59 40.45 -23.94
C ARG A 243 -13.20 40.43 -22.45
N LEU A 244 -14.18 40.59 -21.57
CA LEU A 244 -14.00 40.49 -20.12
C LEU A 244 -13.60 39.07 -19.66
N ASP A 245 -14.28 38.01 -20.13
CA ASP A 245 -13.97 36.59 -19.80
C ASP A 245 -12.53 36.19 -20.17
N ARG A 246 -11.96 36.82 -21.21
CA ARG A 246 -10.58 36.60 -21.67
C ARG A 246 -9.53 37.48 -20.97
N GLY A 247 -9.92 38.30 -20.00
CA GLY A 247 -9.03 39.25 -19.33
C GLY A 247 -8.45 40.31 -20.27
N ALA A 248 -9.05 40.53 -21.45
CA ALA A 248 -8.50 41.41 -22.49
C ALA A 248 -8.62 42.90 -22.15
N ASN A 249 -9.59 43.26 -21.29
CA ASN A 249 -9.73 44.62 -20.77
C ASN A 249 -8.75 44.84 -19.61
N LYS A 250 -7.58 45.41 -19.92
CA LYS A 250 -6.72 46.03 -18.91
C LYS A 250 -7.44 47.27 -18.37
N LEU A 251 -8.08 47.14 -17.19
CA LEU A 251 -8.68 48.26 -16.47
C LEU A 251 -7.60 49.30 -16.15
N GLN A 252 -7.76 50.51 -16.70
CA GLN A 252 -6.91 51.65 -16.36
C GLN A 252 -7.54 52.39 -15.19
N LEU A 253 -7.10 52.06 -13.97
CA LEU A 253 -7.50 52.79 -12.77
C LEU A 253 -6.79 54.14 -12.76
N GLN A 254 -7.55 55.23 -12.67
CA GLN A 254 -7.06 56.59 -12.60
C GLN A 254 -7.82 57.35 -11.49
N PRO A 255 -7.21 58.34 -10.81
CA PRO A 255 -7.93 59.25 -9.93
C PRO A 255 -9.03 59.98 -10.72
N LEU A 256 -10.22 60.04 -10.14
CA LEU A 256 -11.43 60.56 -10.79
C LEU A 256 -12.31 61.24 -9.75
N ASP A 257 -12.86 62.41 -10.07
CA ASP A 257 -13.90 63.00 -9.24
C ASP A 257 -15.26 62.36 -9.53
N LEU A 258 -15.74 61.57 -8.56
CA LEU A 258 -17.06 60.95 -8.59
C LEU A 258 -18.19 61.99 -8.55
N ALA A 259 -17.96 63.17 -7.96
CA ALA A 259 -18.93 64.26 -7.91
C ALA A 259 -19.18 64.86 -9.29
N GLU A 260 -18.11 65.12 -10.05
CA GLU A 260 -18.17 65.61 -11.43
C GLU A 260 -18.90 64.62 -12.34
N VAL A 261 -18.49 63.35 -12.36
CA VAL A 261 -19.10 62.31 -13.22
C VAL A 261 -20.58 62.08 -12.92
N VAL A 262 -20.98 62.08 -11.65
CA VAL A 262 -22.41 61.96 -11.28
C VAL A 262 -23.20 63.18 -11.74
N ARG A 263 -22.62 64.38 -11.66
CA ARG A 263 -23.24 65.64 -12.10
C ARG A 263 -23.41 65.69 -13.62
N ASP A 264 -22.43 65.20 -14.38
CA ASP A 264 -22.49 65.13 -15.84
C ASP A 264 -23.53 64.13 -16.33
N ILE A 265 -23.53 62.91 -15.77
CA ILE A 265 -24.54 61.88 -16.07
C ILE A 265 -25.94 62.39 -15.72
N TRP A 266 -26.08 63.11 -14.60
CA TRP A 266 -27.34 63.73 -14.20
C TRP A 266 -27.84 64.75 -15.23
N GLN A 267 -26.99 65.70 -15.64
CA GLN A 267 -27.34 66.71 -16.64
C GLN A 267 -27.71 66.07 -17.99
N MET A 268 -27.01 65.00 -18.39
CA MET A 268 -27.30 64.26 -19.62
C MET A 268 -28.66 63.54 -19.59
N GLN A 269 -29.07 63.01 -18.43
CA GLN A 269 -30.31 62.23 -18.27
C GLN A 269 -31.54 63.08 -17.91
N GLN A 270 -31.34 64.24 -17.27
CA GLN A 270 -32.42 65.09 -16.78
C GLN A 270 -33.46 65.50 -17.84
N PRO A 271 -33.11 65.80 -19.11
CA PRO A 271 -34.10 66.08 -20.16
C PRO A 271 -35.01 64.89 -20.47
N GLN A 272 -34.45 63.67 -20.53
CA GLN A 272 -35.20 62.45 -20.84
C GLN A 272 -36.15 62.08 -19.70
N LEU A 273 -35.67 62.20 -18.46
CA LEU A 273 -36.48 61.96 -17.25
C LEU A 273 -37.64 62.96 -17.14
N ALA A 274 -37.40 64.24 -17.46
CA ALA A 274 -38.45 65.25 -17.52
C ALA A 274 -39.48 64.97 -18.64
N HIS A 275 -39.04 64.52 -19.82
CA HIS A 275 -39.96 64.12 -20.91
C HIS A 275 -40.80 62.89 -20.56
N ALA A 276 -40.27 61.99 -19.73
CA ALA A 276 -41.00 60.86 -19.18
C ALA A 276 -41.88 61.20 -17.95
N GLY A 277 -41.96 62.49 -17.55
CA GLY A 277 -42.83 62.97 -16.49
C GLY A 277 -42.27 62.82 -15.06
N PHE A 278 -41.00 62.44 -14.90
CA PHE A 278 -40.38 62.32 -13.58
C PHE A 278 -39.86 63.67 -13.08
N GLN A 279 -40.18 64.01 -11.83
CA GLN A 279 -39.49 65.08 -11.10
C GLN A 279 -38.23 64.51 -10.45
N THR A 280 -37.08 65.12 -10.73
CA THR A 280 -35.78 64.59 -10.32
C THR A 280 -34.98 65.67 -9.60
N SER A 281 -34.39 65.34 -8.45
CA SER A 281 -33.46 66.21 -7.73
C SER A 281 -32.20 65.44 -7.32
N LEU A 282 -31.05 66.10 -7.42
CA LEU A 282 -29.75 65.52 -7.05
C LEU A 282 -29.46 65.89 -5.59
N ILE A 283 -29.53 64.91 -4.68
CA ILE A 283 -29.37 65.13 -3.24
C ILE A 283 -27.99 64.62 -2.79
N GLY A 284 -27.09 65.55 -2.47
CA GLY A 284 -25.76 65.26 -1.93
C GLY A 284 -24.88 66.51 -1.90
N ARG A 285 -23.91 66.55 -0.98
CA ARG A 285 -22.78 67.49 -1.08
C ARG A 285 -21.73 66.85 -1.99
N PHE A 286 -21.76 67.29 -3.24
CA PHE A 286 -20.85 66.97 -4.33
C PHE A 286 -19.92 68.17 -4.54
#